data_AF-A0A2S9JZ58-F1
#
_entry.id   AF-A0A2S9JZ58-F1
#
_cell.length_a   1.000
_cell.length_b   1.000
_cell.length_c   1.000
_cell.angle_alpha   90.00
_cell.angle_beta   90.00
_cell.angle_gamma   90.00
#
_symmetry.space_group_name_H-M   'P 1'
#
loop_
_entity.id
_entity.type
_entity.pdbx_description
1 polymer ?
#
loop_
_entity_poly.entity_id
_entity_poly.type
_entity_poly.pdbx_seq_one_letter_code
_entity_poly.pdbx_strand_id
1 'polypeptide(L)'
;MMKKFFLWILSVIVTIVVVLFLFAVFVVYGIPLLRDRTTQCPEMPTATVKYGILFYVSKIAKNGLQYDDLELGDDFGYNSGIHGWEVTVYVKSDGKRIGRYFATMACDERVELSVDQTFKAE
;
A
#
# COMPACT_ATOMS: atom_id res chain seq x y z
N MET A 1 -59.97 7.10 -17.40
CA MET A 1 -59.11 7.54 -16.27
C MET A 1 -58.00 6.54 -15.94
N MET A 2 -58.28 5.23 -15.88
CA MET A 2 -57.31 4.17 -15.51
C MET A 2 -56.05 4.07 -16.40
N LYS A 3 -56.16 4.27 -17.72
CA LYS A 3 -55.03 4.10 -18.65
C LYS A 3 -53.89 5.12 -18.44
N LYS A 4 -54.22 6.36 -18.08
CA LYS A 4 -53.23 7.41 -17.76
C LYS A 4 -52.52 7.14 -16.43
N PHE A 5 -53.25 6.64 -15.44
CA PHE A 5 -52.72 6.27 -14.14
C PHE A 5 -51.76 5.08 -14.24
N PHE A 6 -52.11 4.07 -15.04
CA PHE A 6 -51.25 2.90 -15.28
C PHE A 6 -49.94 3.25 -16.00
N LEU A 7 -50.01 4.14 -17.00
CA LEU A 7 -48.82 4.66 -17.68
C LEU A 7 -47.91 5.46 -16.76
N TRP A 8 -48.49 6.21 -15.82
CA TRP A 8 -47.74 6.99 -14.84
C TRP A 8 -46.98 6.08 -13.85
N ILE A 9 -47.65 5.05 -13.33
CA ILE A 9 -47.02 4.04 -12.46
C ILE A 9 -45.89 3.32 -13.20
N LEU A 10 -46.14 2.90 -14.45
CA LEU A 10 -45.12 2.24 -15.26
C LEU A 10 -43.90 3.14 -15.47
N SER A 11 -44.11 4.42 -15.75
CA SER A 11 -43.03 5.40 -15.89
C SER A 11 -42.21 5.55 -14.60
N VAL A 12 -42.86 5.59 -13.45
CA VAL A 12 -42.17 5.69 -12.15
C VAL A 12 -41.32 4.45 -11.89
N ILE A 13 -41.87 3.26 -12.13
CA ILE A 13 -41.15 2.00 -11.93
C ILE A 13 -39.92 1.93 -12.84
N VAL A 14 -40.06 2.28 -14.12
CA VAL A 14 -38.94 2.30 -15.08
C VAL A 14 -37.85 3.28 -14.62
N THR A 15 -38.21 4.48 -14.17
CA THR A 15 -37.25 5.46 -13.65
C THR A 15 -36.48 4.92 -12.45
N ILE A 16 -37.15 4.25 -11.50
CA ILE A 16 -36.49 3.64 -10.34
C ILE A 16 -35.46 2.60 -10.78
N VAL A 17 -35.84 1.71 -11.71
CA VAL A 17 -34.93 0.68 -12.24
C VAL A 17 -33.72 1.31 -12.93
N VAL A 18 -33.92 2.36 -13.73
CA VAL A 18 -32.83 3.09 -14.40
C VAL A 18 -31.89 3.73 -13.38
N VAL A 19 -32.42 4.38 -12.35
CA VAL A 19 -31.61 5.00 -11.29
C VAL A 19 -30.79 3.95 -10.53
N LEU A 20 -31.39 2.81 -10.17
CA LEU A 20 -30.69 1.72 -9.50
C LEU A 20 -29.59 1.13 -10.39
N PHE A 21 -29.85 0.97 -11.69
CA PHE A 21 -28.86 0.50 -12.64
C PHE A 21 -27.68 1.47 -12.78
N LEU A 22 -27.95 2.76 -12.95
CA LEU A 22 -26.91 3.79 -13.02
C LEU A 22 -26.08 3.87 -11.74
N PHE A 23 -26.73 3.74 -10.57
CA PHE A 23 -26.03 3.68 -9.29
C PHE A 23 -25.14 2.44 -9.17
N ALA A 24 -25.61 1.27 -9.58
CA ALA A 24 -24.81 0.05 -9.58
C ALA A 24 -23.60 0.16 -10.54
N VAL A 25 -23.79 0.74 -11.73
CA VAL A 25 -22.69 1.03 -12.67
C VAL A 25 -21.69 2.00 -12.05
N PHE A 26 -22.13 3.06 -11.38
CA PHE A 26 -21.25 3.99 -10.69
C PHE A 26 -20.47 3.34 -9.54
N VAL A 27 -21.09 2.45 -8.77
CA VAL A 27 -20.42 1.71 -7.69
C VAL A 27 -19.39 0.72 -8.25
N VAL A 28 -19.74 -0.01 -9.31
CA VAL A 28 -18.87 -1.06 -9.89
C VAL A 28 -17.74 -0.47 -10.72
N TYR A 29 -17.97 0.60 -11.47
CA TYR A 29 -16.98 1.17 -12.39
C TYR A 29 -16.44 2.54 -11.95
N GLY A 30 -17.29 3.38 -11.36
CA GLY A 30 -16.89 4.72 -10.90
C GLY A 30 -16.02 4.69 -9.64
N ILE A 31 -16.34 3.86 -8.65
CA ILE A 31 -15.53 3.76 -7.42
C ILE A 31 -14.12 3.24 -7.70
N PRO A 32 -13.90 2.19 -8.52
CA PRO A 32 -12.54 1.78 -8.89
C PRO A 32 -11.75 2.88 -9.61
N LEU A 33 -12.38 3.64 -10.50
CA LEU A 33 -11.73 4.78 -11.18
C LEU A 33 -11.35 5.91 -10.20
N LEU A 34 -12.09 6.09 -9.11
CA LEU A 34 -11.72 7.01 -8.02
C LEU A 34 -10.69 6.40 -7.06
N ARG A 35 -10.64 5.07 -6.96
CA ARG A 35 -9.68 4.30 -6.15
C ARG A 35 -8.32 4.20 -6.84
N ASP A 36 -8.25 4.40 -8.15
CA ASP A 36 -7.03 4.69 -8.93
C ASP A 36 -6.43 6.08 -8.64
N ARG A 37 -6.85 6.73 -7.54
CA ARG A 37 -5.95 7.55 -6.70
C ARG A 37 -4.89 6.70 -5.97
N THR A 38 -4.34 5.72 -6.68
CA THR A 38 -2.99 5.15 -6.53
C THR A 38 -1.91 6.18 -6.92
N THR A 39 -2.33 7.35 -7.43
CA THR A 39 -1.48 8.52 -7.64
C THR A 39 -0.94 9.00 -6.30
N GLN A 40 0.39 9.04 -6.19
CA GLN A 40 1.25 9.64 -5.15
C GLN A 40 2.15 8.68 -4.37
N CYS A 41 2.25 7.40 -4.75
CA CYS A 41 3.27 6.50 -4.18
C CYS A 41 4.72 7.03 -4.32
N PRO A 42 5.19 7.47 -5.51
CA PRO A 42 6.47 8.17 -5.63
C PRO A 42 6.47 9.57 -5.02
N GLU A 43 5.30 10.15 -4.74
CA GLU A 43 5.16 11.49 -4.14
C GLU A 43 5.08 11.45 -2.61
N MET A 44 5.05 10.25 -2.00
CA MET A 44 5.16 10.11 -0.56
C MET A 44 6.47 10.70 -0.08
N PRO A 45 6.48 11.52 1.00
CA PRO A 45 7.71 12.06 1.53
C PRO A 45 8.66 10.93 1.93
N THR A 46 9.89 10.98 1.40
CA THR A 46 10.97 10.02 1.71
C THR A 46 11.14 9.79 3.21
N ALA A 47 10.98 10.84 4.02
CA ALA A 47 11.06 10.74 5.48
C ALA A 47 9.97 9.83 6.08
N THR A 48 8.74 9.92 5.58
CA THR A 48 7.60 9.08 6.02
C THR A 48 7.83 7.63 5.67
N VAL A 49 8.29 7.35 4.45
CA VAL A 49 8.60 6.00 3.99
C VAL A 49 9.72 5.38 4.81
N LYS A 50 10.82 6.12 5.00
CA LYS A 50 11.95 5.68 5.84
C LYS A 50 11.50 5.36 7.26
N TYR A 51 10.68 6.23 7.86
CA TYR A 51 10.15 6.01 9.20
C TYR A 51 9.26 4.76 9.27
N GLY A 52 8.34 4.58 8.32
CA GLY A 52 7.45 3.41 8.26
C GLY A 52 8.23 2.09 8.14
N ILE A 53 9.22 2.06 7.25
CA ILE A 53 10.10 0.89 7.06
C ILE A 53 10.89 0.59 8.34
N LEU A 54 11.59 1.59 8.91
CA LEU A 54 12.38 1.41 10.13
C LEU A 54 11.52 0.98 11.32
N PHE A 55 10.32 1.56 11.47
CA PHE A 55 9.39 1.18 12.50
C PHE A 55 8.99 -0.29 12.37
N TYR A 56 8.64 -0.74 11.17
CA TYR A 56 8.25 -2.11 10.91
C TYR A 56 9.42 -3.09 11.14
N VAL A 57 10.61 -2.80 10.60
CA VAL A 57 11.82 -3.60 10.81
C VAL A 57 12.15 -3.70 12.29
N SER A 58 12.09 -2.60 13.03
CA SER A 58 12.41 -2.59 14.47
C SER A 58 11.51 -3.52 15.27
N LYS A 59 10.22 -3.59 14.91
CA LYS A 59 9.25 -4.47 15.56
C LYS A 59 9.57 -5.95 15.32
N ILE A 60 10.01 -6.29 14.10
CA ILE A 60 10.39 -7.66 13.74
C ILE A 60 11.74 -8.03 14.36
N ALA A 61 12.75 -7.17 14.20
CA ALA A 61 14.09 -7.41 14.72
C ALA A 61 14.07 -7.60 16.25
N LYS A 62 13.30 -6.80 17.00
CA LYS A 62 13.16 -6.96 18.46
C LYS A 62 12.61 -8.31 18.89
N ASN A 63 11.83 -8.97 18.04
CA ASN A 63 11.26 -10.29 18.33
C ASN A 63 12.18 -11.46 17.93
N GLY A 64 13.30 -11.21 17.26
CA GLY A 64 14.17 -12.26 16.72
C GLY A 64 15.67 -12.10 17.00
N LEU A 65 16.16 -10.89 17.29
CA LEU A 65 17.59 -10.57 17.44
C LEU A 65 17.79 -9.49 18.53
N GLN A 66 18.86 -9.61 19.32
CA GLN A 66 19.37 -8.48 20.09
C GLN A 66 20.18 -7.59 19.15
N TYR A 67 19.84 -6.30 19.08
CA TYR A 67 20.51 -5.32 18.25
C TYR A 67 20.40 -3.93 18.88
N ASP A 68 21.35 -3.07 18.55
CA ASP A 68 21.47 -1.74 19.14
C ASP A 68 20.98 -0.64 18.19
N ASP A 69 21.11 -0.85 16.88
CA ASP A 69 20.77 0.14 15.87
C ASP A 69 20.31 -0.47 14.52
N LEU A 70 19.58 0.31 13.73
CA LEU A 70 19.20 0.00 12.35
C LEU A 70 19.78 1.06 11.41
N GLU A 71 20.52 0.61 10.40
CA GLU A 71 21.13 1.47 9.40
C GLU A 71 20.44 1.25 8.04
N LEU A 72 19.99 2.32 7.40
CA LEU A 72 19.45 2.26 6.05
C LEU A 72 20.59 2.32 5.03
N GLY A 73 20.49 1.49 4.00
CA GLY A 73 21.38 1.52 2.85
C GLY A 73 21.15 2.75 1.96
N ASP A 74 22.15 3.02 1.13
CA ASP A 74 22.12 4.11 0.14
C ASP A 74 21.22 3.79 -1.07
N ASP A 75 20.72 2.56 -1.16
CA ASP A 75 19.83 2.06 -2.22
C ASP A 75 18.36 2.47 -2.03
N PHE A 76 18.07 3.35 -1.07
CA PHE A 76 16.72 3.86 -0.84
C PHE A 76 16.17 4.53 -2.11
N GLY A 77 15.11 3.96 -2.69
CA GLY A 77 14.53 4.46 -3.93
C GLY A 77 13.13 3.93 -4.20
N TYR A 78 12.43 4.59 -5.12
CA TYR A 78 11.16 4.10 -5.64
C TYR A 78 11.41 3.22 -6.86
N ASN A 79 10.85 2.01 -6.86
CA ASN A 79 10.94 1.05 -7.94
C ASN A 79 9.58 0.90 -8.64
N SER A 80 9.54 1.33 -9.91
CA SER A 80 8.33 1.29 -10.72
C SER A 80 7.90 -0.12 -11.15
N GLY A 81 8.80 -1.11 -11.14
CA GLY A 81 8.50 -2.49 -11.52
C GLY A 81 7.67 -3.22 -10.46
N ILE A 82 7.89 -2.92 -9.19
CA ILE A 82 7.13 -3.46 -8.05
C ILE A 82 6.12 -2.46 -7.47
N HIS A 83 6.02 -1.27 -8.08
CA HIS A 83 5.20 -0.15 -7.61
C HIS A 83 5.37 0.14 -6.11
N GLY A 84 6.62 0.25 -5.64
CA GLY A 84 6.91 0.41 -4.22
C GLY A 84 8.26 1.04 -3.94
N TRP A 85 8.46 1.48 -2.70
CA TRP A 85 9.76 1.95 -2.22
C TRP A 85 10.58 0.77 -1.73
N GLU A 86 11.85 0.72 -2.12
CA GLU A 86 12.79 -0.32 -1.72
C GLU A 86 13.98 0.28 -0.99
N VAL A 87 14.47 -0.43 0.01
CA VAL A 87 15.70 -0.08 0.73
C VAL A 87 16.28 -1.30 1.42
N THR A 88 17.60 -1.38 1.44
CA THR A 88 18.32 -2.33 2.28
C THR A 88 18.39 -1.80 3.71
N VAL A 89 18.08 -2.64 4.70
CA VAL A 89 18.18 -2.32 6.12
C VAL A 89 19.20 -3.23 6.77
N TYR A 90 20.23 -2.65 7.36
CA TYR A 90 21.24 -3.36 8.13
C TYR A 90 20.90 -3.31 9.61
N VAL A 91 20.94 -4.46 10.27
CA VAL A 91 20.82 -4.57 11.72
C VAL A 91 22.21 -4.54 12.32
N LYS A 92 22.43 -3.69 13.32
CA LYS A 92 23.74 -3.51 13.95
C LYS A 92 23.71 -3.89 15.43
N SER A 93 24.79 -4.52 15.87
CA SER A 93 25.09 -4.73 17.28
C SER A 93 26.57 -4.46 17.51
N ASP A 94 26.90 -3.75 18.59
CA ASP A 94 28.27 -3.31 18.90
C ASP A 94 28.97 -2.60 17.73
N GLY A 95 28.21 -1.83 16.95
CA GLY A 95 28.71 -1.09 15.79
C GLY A 95 28.96 -1.91 14.53
N LYS A 96 28.80 -3.25 14.58
CA LYS A 96 28.97 -4.18 13.45
C LYS A 96 27.63 -4.55 12.83
N ARG A 97 27.59 -4.72 11.51
CA ARG A 97 26.40 -5.20 10.82
C ARG A 97 26.27 -6.72 11.01
N ILE A 98 25.21 -7.14 11.69
CA ILE A 98 24.95 -8.56 12.03
C ILE A 98 23.85 -9.18 11.19
N GLY A 99 23.09 -8.37 10.45
CA GLY A 99 22.02 -8.84 9.57
C GLY A 99 21.69 -7.83 8.48
N ARG A 100 21.10 -8.32 7.39
CA ARG A 100 20.63 -7.51 6.28
C ARG A 100 19.22 -7.95 5.89
N TYR A 101 18.35 -6.97 5.72
CA TYR A 101 16.97 -7.13 5.28
C TYR A 101 16.75 -6.29 4.03
N PHE A 102 15.93 -6.79 3.11
CA PHE A 102 15.40 -6.01 2.00
C PHE A 102 13.97 -5.64 2.37
N ALA A 103 13.72 -4.34 2.52
CA ALA A 103 12.42 -3.82 2.85
C ALA A 103 11.77 -3.21 1.60
N THR A 104 10.53 -3.59 1.36
CA THR A 104 9.70 -2.98 0.31
C THR A 104 8.44 -2.43 0.94
N MET A 105 8.14 -1.15 0.69
CA MET A 105 6.89 -0.53 1.10
C MET A 105 6.01 -0.29 -0.13
N ALA A 106 4.89 -1.01 -0.18
CA ALA A 106 3.87 -0.82 -1.20
C ALA A 106 3.05 0.45 -0.94
N CYS A 107 2.33 0.90 -1.96
CA CYS A 107 1.55 2.15 -1.92
C CYS A 107 0.39 2.16 -0.92
N ASP A 108 -0.01 1.00 -0.41
CA ASP A 108 -1.02 0.85 0.64
C ASP A 108 -0.41 0.74 2.04
N GLU A 109 0.82 1.24 2.22
CA GLU A 109 1.60 1.27 3.45
C GLU A 109 2.02 -0.11 3.99
N ARG A 110 1.78 -1.18 3.21
CA ARG A 110 2.26 -2.52 3.58
C ARG A 110 3.76 -2.59 3.39
N VAL A 111 4.45 -2.96 4.46
CA VAL A 111 5.89 -3.24 4.42
C VAL A 111 6.09 -4.75 4.33
N GLU A 112 6.76 -5.17 3.29
CA GLU A 112 7.28 -6.52 3.13
C GLU A 112 8.77 -6.53 3.49
N LEU A 113 9.20 -7.56 4.19
CA LEU A 113 10.59 -7.76 4.59
C LEU A 113 11.06 -9.12 4.12
N SER A 114 12.17 -9.10 3.39
CA SER A 114 12.92 -10.31 3.05
C SER A 114 14.25 -10.33 3.80
N VAL A 115 14.59 -11.47 4.37
CA VAL A 115 15.86 -11.66 5.09
C VAL A 115 16.91 -12.15 4.11
N ASP A 116 18.06 -11.48 4.07
CA ASP A 116 19.19 -11.97 3.29
C ASP A 116 19.98 -13.03 4.06
N GLN A 117 19.70 -14.30 3.77
CA GLN A 117 20.41 -15.41 4.40
C GLN A 117 21.87 -15.58 3.93
N THR A 118 22.27 -14.88 2.87
CA THR A 118 23.64 -14.92 2.34
C THR A 118 24.53 -13.85 2.96
N PHE A 119 23.95 -12.93 3.75
CA PHE A 119 24.69 -11.87 4.41
C PHE A 119 25.68 -12.45 5.43
N LYS A 120 26.92 -11.98 5.35
CA LYS A 120 27.98 -12.33 6.31
C LYS A 120 28.15 -11.16 7.27
N ALA A 121 27.97 -11.44 8.56
CA ALA A 121 28.21 -10.46 9.60
C ALA A 121 29.69 -9.99 9.62
N GLU A 122 29.89 -8.74 9.98
CA GLU A 122 31.19 -8.06 10.03
C GLU A 122 31.93 -8.24 11.38
#